data_AF-A0A2D4S3V6-F1
#
_entry.id   AF-A0A2D4S3V6-F1
#
_cell.length_a   1.000
_cell.length_b   1.000
_cell.length_c   1.000
_cell.angle_alpha   90.00
_cell.angle_beta   90.00
_cell.angle_gamma   90.00
#
_symmetry.space_group_name_H-M   'P 1'
#
loop_
_entity.id
_entity.type
_entity.pdbx_description
1 polymer ?
#
loop_
_entity_poly.entity_id
_entity_poly.type
_entity_poly.pdbx_seq_one_letter_code
_entity_poly.pdbx_strand_id
1 'polypeptide(L)'
;MFKKTSLALAVAGFTLAGNAIAAPSVNISGFVDLGLEHFSGDETGLIFKGFNSPQGNNDDRNLAMNNPVVSRFIVSGTEEHANGWTTGYHIEQEVNALDDGGASVNTRQGYISLSKDKHNITVGSQWSPLFEYSAWNAMKTEGHGYGAYYYTACELEGSLS
;
A
#
# COMPACT_ATOMS: atom_id res chain seq x y z
N MET A 1 9.91 36.07 -21.78
CA MET A 1 10.10 35.87 -20.32
C MET A 1 9.97 34.39 -20.02
N PHE A 2 11.06 33.70 -19.70
CA PHE A 2 11.05 32.30 -19.28
C PHE A 2 10.57 32.22 -17.83
N LYS A 3 9.36 31.70 -17.60
CA LYS A 3 8.88 31.40 -16.24
C LYS A 3 9.57 30.12 -15.76
N LYS A 4 10.31 30.23 -14.65
CA LYS A 4 11.00 29.11 -14.02
C LYS A 4 9.96 28.13 -13.46
N THR A 5 10.01 26.87 -13.90
CA THR A 5 9.19 25.76 -13.41
C THR A 5 9.66 25.35 -12.01
N SER A 6 8.86 25.68 -11.00
CA SER A 6 9.10 25.34 -9.59
C SER A 6 8.61 23.92 -9.27
N LEU A 7 9.16 22.89 -9.92
CA LEU A 7 9.05 21.52 -9.38
C LEU A 7 10.30 21.24 -8.56
N ALA A 8 10.41 21.94 -7.43
CA ALA A 8 11.46 21.71 -6.46
C ALA A 8 10.83 21.67 -5.07
N LEU A 9 11.06 20.54 -4.39
CA LEU A 9 11.08 20.43 -2.93
C LEU A 9 9.74 20.11 -2.23
N ALA A 10 9.16 18.94 -2.50
CA ALA A 10 8.15 18.35 -1.62
C ALA A 10 8.73 17.64 -0.37
N VAL A 11 10.06 17.63 -0.15
CA VAL A 11 10.67 16.90 0.99
C VAL A 11 11.67 17.76 1.82
N ALA A 12 11.83 19.05 1.56
CA ALA A 12 12.65 19.89 2.44
C ALA A 12 12.07 21.29 2.62
N GLY A 13 11.90 21.72 3.87
CA GLY A 13 11.71 23.12 4.21
C GLY A 13 10.27 23.51 4.55
N PHE A 14 9.81 23.17 5.74
CA PHE A 14 8.68 23.82 6.41
C PHE A 14 8.91 25.31 6.75
N THR A 15 9.94 25.95 6.20
CA THR A 15 10.29 27.33 6.53
C THR A 15 10.87 28.01 5.30
N LEU A 16 10.09 28.88 4.64
CA LEU A 16 10.51 30.16 4.03
C LEU A 16 9.37 30.77 3.18
N ALA A 17 8.67 31.73 3.79
CA ALA A 17 8.13 32.97 3.22
C ALA A 17 7.34 32.96 1.87
N GLY A 18 6.02 33.19 1.97
CA GLY A 18 5.50 34.55 1.73
C GLY A 18 5.27 35.02 0.29
N ASN A 19 4.94 34.15 -0.67
CA ASN A 19 4.25 34.57 -1.90
C ASN A 19 3.13 33.59 -2.21
N ALA A 20 1.93 34.11 -2.48
CA ALA A 20 0.75 33.35 -2.88
C ALA A 20 0.97 32.69 -4.27
N ILE A 21 1.78 31.65 -4.29
CA ILE A 21 1.71 30.60 -5.29
C ILE A 21 0.56 29.71 -4.84
N ALA A 22 -0.29 29.24 -5.77
CA ALA A 22 -1.26 28.20 -5.47
C ALA A 22 -0.47 27.03 -4.88
N ALA A 23 -0.49 26.92 -3.55
CA ALA A 23 0.31 25.91 -2.89
C ALA A 23 -0.20 24.57 -3.40
N PRO A 24 0.70 23.68 -3.87
CA PRO A 24 0.27 22.34 -4.24
C PRO A 24 -0.55 21.78 -3.10
N SER A 25 -1.70 21.19 -3.42
CA SER A 25 -2.49 20.53 -2.40
C SER A 25 -1.61 19.47 -1.75
N VAL A 26 -1.62 19.40 -0.43
CA VAL A 26 -0.95 18.33 0.31
C VAL A 26 -2.04 17.60 1.07
N ASN A 27 -2.23 16.33 0.73
CA ASN A 27 -3.08 15.41 1.44
C ASN A 27 -2.21 14.34 2.09
N ILE A 28 -2.29 14.25 3.41
CA ILE A 28 -1.67 13.19 4.19
C ILE A 28 -2.78 12.25 4.64
N SER A 29 -2.67 10.99 4.25
CA SER A 29 -3.66 9.97 4.55
C SER A 29 -2.99 8.63 4.80
N GLY A 30 -3.78 7.63 5.19
CA GLY A 30 -3.26 6.31 5.52
C GLY A 30 -4.23 5.57 6.41
N PHE A 31 -3.82 4.37 6.82
CA PHE A 31 -4.52 3.57 7.80
C PHE A 31 -3.54 2.68 8.54
N VAL A 32 -3.89 2.34 9.78
CA VAL A 32 -3.24 1.29 10.54
C VAL A 32 -4.17 0.09 10.56
N ASP A 33 -3.63 -1.06 10.17
CA ASP A 33 -4.33 -2.33 10.14
C ASP A 33 -3.65 -3.28 11.13
N LEU A 34 -4.44 -3.82 12.05
CA LEU A 34 -4.01 -4.80 13.03
C LEU A 34 -5.13 -5.82 13.12
N GLY A 35 -4.80 -7.06 12.83
CA GLY A 35 -5.71 -8.18 13.00
C GLY A 35 -5.27 -9.07 14.16
N LEU A 36 -6.26 -9.75 14.72
CA LEU A 36 -6.08 -10.81 15.68
C LEU A 36 -6.73 -12.06 15.09
N GLU A 37 -5.96 -13.12 14.99
CA GLU A 37 -6.38 -14.35 14.33
C GLU A 37 -6.22 -15.54 15.27
N HIS A 38 -7.28 -16.33 15.37
CA HIS A 38 -7.28 -17.60 16.09
C HIS A 38 -6.97 -18.74 15.13
N PHE A 39 -6.12 -19.66 15.58
CA PHE A 39 -5.74 -20.83 14.81
C PHE A 39 -6.11 -22.09 15.58
N SER A 40 -6.60 -23.09 14.85
CA SER A 40 -6.75 -24.45 15.36
C SER A 40 -5.78 -25.34 14.60
N GLY A 41 -4.89 -26.02 15.32
CA GLY A 41 -4.00 -27.02 14.73
C GLY A 41 -4.77 -28.18 14.11
N ASP A 42 -4.17 -28.81 13.10
CA ASP A 42 -4.66 -30.02 12.44
C ASP A 42 -3.76 -31.24 12.69
N GLU A 43 -2.84 -31.13 13.66
CA GLU A 43 -1.84 -32.14 14.04
C GLU A 43 -0.78 -32.44 12.96
N THR A 44 -0.67 -31.59 11.92
CA THR A 44 0.35 -31.74 10.86
C THR A 44 1.70 -31.12 11.21
N GLY A 45 1.77 -30.36 12.30
CA GLY A 45 2.99 -29.76 12.86
C GLY A 45 3.29 -28.34 12.38
N LEU A 46 2.54 -27.80 11.40
CA LEU A 46 2.66 -26.42 10.93
C LEU A 46 1.28 -25.81 10.58
N ILE A 47 0.99 -24.62 11.10
CA ILE A 47 -0.17 -23.80 10.71
C ILE A 47 0.25 -22.56 9.93
N PHE A 48 -0.64 -21.96 9.14
CA PHE A 48 -0.36 -20.71 8.42
C PHE A 48 0.11 -19.60 9.37
N LYS A 49 1.21 -18.90 9.06
CA LYS A 49 1.83 -17.93 9.97
C LYS A 49 0.94 -16.71 10.29
N GLY A 50 0.00 -16.34 9.43
CA GLY A 50 -0.61 -15.00 9.46
C GLY A 50 0.26 -14.01 8.68
N PHE A 51 -0.35 -13.22 7.79
CA PHE A 51 0.40 -12.28 6.95
C PHE A 51 1.03 -11.18 7.81
N ASN A 52 2.34 -10.95 7.63
CA ASN A 52 3.13 -10.03 8.46
C ASN A 52 3.01 -10.29 9.98
N SER A 53 2.76 -11.53 10.38
CA SER A 53 2.75 -11.92 11.79
C SER A 53 4.19 -12.09 12.32
N PRO A 54 4.51 -11.56 13.52
CA PRO A 54 5.81 -11.79 14.16
C PRO A 54 5.91 -13.20 14.74
N GLN A 55 4.78 -13.88 15.03
CA GLN A 55 4.77 -15.21 15.62
C GLN A 55 5.13 -16.30 14.60
N GLY A 56 5.79 -17.38 15.05
CA GLY A 56 6.11 -18.56 14.23
C GLY A 56 4.88 -19.37 13.78
N ASN A 57 5.09 -20.35 12.91
CA ASN A 57 4.05 -21.13 12.22
C ASN A 57 3.87 -22.55 12.80
N ASN A 58 3.69 -22.68 14.12
CA ASN A 58 3.59 -23.97 14.82
C ASN A 58 2.19 -24.25 15.38
N ASP A 59 1.86 -25.54 15.56
CA ASP A 59 0.53 -26.00 16.00
C ASP A 59 0.18 -25.64 17.45
N ASP A 60 1.18 -25.36 18.29
CA ASP A 60 0.97 -24.93 19.69
C ASP A 60 0.38 -23.51 19.79
N ARG A 61 0.35 -22.76 18.68
CA ARG A 61 -0.11 -21.38 18.64
C ARG A 61 -1.61 -21.30 18.35
N ASN A 62 -2.37 -20.91 19.37
CA ASN A 62 -3.83 -20.75 19.27
C ASN A 62 -4.28 -19.34 18.84
N LEU A 63 -3.44 -18.31 19.00
CA LEU A 63 -3.79 -16.91 18.71
C LEU A 63 -2.55 -16.14 18.24
N ALA A 64 -2.66 -15.34 17.18
CA ALA A 64 -1.59 -14.48 16.70
C ALA A 64 -2.12 -13.10 16.28
N MET A 65 -1.23 -12.10 16.34
CA MET A 65 -1.49 -10.81 15.71
C MET A 65 -0.95 -10.86 14.28
N ASN A 66 -1.64 -10.19 13.37
CA ASN A 66 -1.23 -10.07 11.97
C ASN A 66 -1.48 -8.64 11.45
N ASN A 67 -0.85 -8.30 10.32
CA ASN A 67 -1.12 -7.06 9.59
C ASN A 67 -1.51 -7.39 8.15
N PRO A 68 -2.74 -7.91 7.95
CA PRO A 68 -3.15 -8.58 6.72
C PRO A 68 -3.25 -7.68 5.49
N VAL A 69 -3.80 -6.48 5.65
CA VAL A 69 -4.01 -5.53 4.53
C VAL A 69 -2.80 -4.59 4.38
N VAL A 70 -1.86 -4.70 5.32
CA VAL A 70 -0.65 -3.91 5.50
C VAL A 70 -0.93 -2.43 5.75
N SER A 71 -0.50 -1.92 6.91
CA SER A 71 -0.69 -0.51 7.27
C SER A 71 0.03 0.40 6.28
N ARG A 72 -0.47 1.64 6.10
CA ARG A 72 0.04 2.54 5.06
C ARG A 72 0.05 3.98 5.50
N PHE A 73 1.04 4.69 4.98
CA PHE A 73 1.17 6.13 5.04
C PHE A 73 1.28 6.69 3.63
N ILE A 74 0.49 7.72 3.34
CA ILE A 74 0.35 8.29 2.00
C ILE A 74 0.51 9.81 2.09
N VAL A 75 1.35 10.35 1.21
CA VAL A 75 1.41 11.77 0.90
C VAL A 75 1.12 11.96 -0.57
N SER A 76 0.12 12.76 -0.88
CA SER A 76 -0.32 13.01 -2.25
C SER A 76 -0.67 14.48 -2.43
N GLY A 77 -0.69 14.91 -3.69
CA GLY A 77 -1.00 16.28 -4.00
C GLY A 77 -1.16 16.53 -5.48
N THR A 78 -1.79 17.67 -5.78
CA THR A 78 -2.00 18.17 -7.13
C THR A 78 -1.82 19.68 -7.19
N GLU A 79 -1.38 20.17 -8.35
CA GLU A 79 -1.27 21.57 -8.68
C GLU A 79 -1.82 21.81 -10.08
N GLU A 80 -2.84 22.67 -10.18
CA GLU A 80 -3.34 23.16 -11.46
C GLU A 80 -2.49 24.35 -11.94
N HIS A 81 -2.07 24.30 -13.19
CA HIS A 81 -1.28 25.33 -13.84
C HIS A 81 -2.16 26.20 -14.72
N ALA A 82 -1.76 27.47 -14.89
CA ALA A 82 -2.53 28.47 -15.64
C ALA A 82 -2.85 28.10 -17.12
N ASN A 83 -2.20 27.08 -17.69
CA ASN A 83 -2.43 26.56 -19.04
C ASN A 83 -3.38 25.33 -19.08
N GLY A 84 -4.08 25.07 -17.96
CA GLY A 84 -5.06 23.98 -17.81
C GLY A 84 -4.44 22.60 -17.65
N TRP A 85 -3.12 22.51 -17.41
CA TRP A 85 -2.47 21.25 -17.04
C TRP A 85 -2.50 21.08 -15.53
N THR A 86 -2.64 19.85 -15.05
CA THR A 86 -2.52 19.52 -13.63
C THR A 86 -1.38 18.55 -13.43
N THR A 87 -0.40 18.92 -12.60
CA THR A 87 0.61 17.99 -12.10
C THR A 87 0.12 17.36 -10.81
N GLY A 88 0.51 16.11 -10.57
CA GLY A 88 0.22 15.39 -9.35
C GLY A 88 1.38 14.55 -8.90
N TYR A 89 1.40 14.22 -7.61
CA TYR A 89 2.35 13.29 -7.03
C TYR A 89 1.64 12.39 -6.01
N HIS A 90 2.14 11.16 -5.88
CA HIS A 90 1.68 10.18 -4.90
C HIS A 90 2.88 9.42 -4.35
N ILE A 91 3.00 9.38 -3.04
CA ILE A 91 4.00 8.63 -2.30
C ILE A 91 3.25 7.79 -1.26
N GLU A 92 3.29 6.48 -1.42
CA GLU A 92 2.67 5.51 -0.51
C GLU A 92 3.74 4.57 0.04
N GLN A 93 3.85 4.57 1.36
CA GLN A 93 4.72 3.67 2.10
C GLN A 93 3.86 2.61 2.79
N GLU A 94 4.23 1.35 2.56
CA GLU A 94 3.92 0.20 3.40
C GLU A 94 4.54 0.40 4.78
N VAL A 95 3.78 0.08 5.82
CA VAL A 95 4.25 -0.01 7.19
C VAL A 95 3.80 -1.34 7.75
N ASN A 96 4.74 -2.23 8.07
CA ASN A 96 4.42 -3.41 8.87
C ASN A 96 4.34 -2.98 10.34
N ALA A 97 3.12 -2.82 10.85
CA ALA A 97 2.88 -2.31 12.20
C ALA A 97 3.32 -3.29 13.32
N LEU A 98 3.66 -4.54 12.97
CA LEU A 98 4.07 -5.59 13.91
C LEU A 98 5.56 -5.96 13.81
N ASP A 99 6.31 -5.30 12.92
CA ASP A 99 7.74 -5.52 12.75
C ASP A 99 8.50 -4.26 13.19
N ASP A 100 9.46 -4.44 14.08
CA ASP A 100 10.35 -3.39 14.59
C ASP A 100 11.74 -3.41 13.92
N GLY A 101 11.94 -4.27 12.91
CA GLY A 101 13.17 -4.41 12.14
C GLY A 101 13.34 -3.39 11.01
N GLY A 102 14.49 -3.46 10.35
CA GLY A 102 14.91 -2.53 9.29
C GLY A 102 14.12 -2.60 7.98
N ALA A 103 13.18 -3.55 7.84
CA ALA A 103 12.29 -3.71 6.69
C ALA A 103 10.82 -3.35 7.01
N SER A 104 10.56 -2.73 8.16
CA SER A 104 9.22 -2.32 8.62
C SER A 104 8.55 -1.27 7.73
N VAL A 105 9.29 -0.61 6.84
CA VAL A 105 8.77 0.38 5.88
C VAL A 105 9.26 0.05 4.47
N ASN A 106 8.34 0.00 3.50
CA ASN A 106 8.66 -0.24 2.10
C ASN A 106 7.87 0.70 1.17
N THR A 107 8.39 1.01 -0.01
CA THR A 107 7.65 1.83 -0.99
C THR A 107 6.66 0.95 -1.75
N ARG A 108 5.38 1.30 -1.72
CA ARG A 108 4.32 0.63 -2.51
C ARG A 108 4.13 1.32 -3.84
N GLN A 109 3.62 2.56 -3.78
CA GLN A 109 3.40 3.39 -4.95
C GLN A 109 4.19 4.69 -4.80
N GLY A 110 4.70 5.16 -5.92
CA GLY A 110 5.56 6.33 -5.96
C GLY A 110 5.59 6.84 -7.38
N TYR A 111 4.74 7.81 -7.69
CA TYR A 111 4.60 8.31 -9.04
C TYR A 111 4.32 9.81 -9.10
N ILE A 112 4.62 10.37 -10.27
CA ILE A 112 4.23 11.72 -10.67
C ILE A 112 3.29 11.59 -11.87
N SER A 113 2.26 12.42 -11.92
CA SER A 113 1.27 12.45 -12.99
C SER A 113 1.20 13.83 -13.64
N LEU A 114 0.90 13.85 -14.92
CA LEU A 114 0.55 15.04 -15.68
C LEU A 114 -0.76 14.77 -16.42
N SER A 115 -1.77 15.60 -16.14
CA SER A 115 -3.11 15.43 -16.70
C SER A 115 -3.63 16.71 -17.34
N LYS A 116 -4.45 16.54 -18.38
CA LYS A 116 -5.20 17.61 -19.04
C LYS A 116 -6.44 17.02 -19.72
N ASP A 117 -7.59 17.60 -19.43
CA ASP A 117 -8.90 17.13 -19.91
C ASP A 117 -9.11 15.64 -19.61
N LYS A 118 -9.11 14.77 -20.64
CA LYS A 118 -9.29 13.32 -20.53
C LYS A 118 -7.97 12.53 -20.54
N HIS A 119 -6.84 13.21 -20.71
CA HIS A 119 -5.54 12.57 -20.85
C HIS A 119 -4.77 12.64 -19.53
N ASN A 120 -4.17 11.52 -19.14
CA ASN A 120 -3.31 11.42 -17.98
C ASN A 120 -2.08 10.57 -18.32
N ILE A 121 -0.90 11.07 -17.97
CA ILE A 121 0.36 10.34 -18.08
C ILE A 121 0.92 10.23 -16.67
N THR A 122 1.18 9.01 -16.23
CA THR A 122 1.80 8.73 -14.92
C THR A 122 3.14 8.04 -15.15
N VAL A 123 4.15 8.43 -14.37
CA VAL A 123 5.49 7.82 -14.40
C VAL A 123 5.92 7.52 -12.97
N GLY A 124 6.29 6.26 -12.72
CA GLY A 124 6.78 5.78 -11.43
C GLY A 124 6.28 4.38 -11.10
N SER A 125 6.38 4.02 -9.81
CA SER A 125 5.78 2.80 -9.29
C SER A 125 4.27 3.01 -9.16
N GLN A 126 3.52 2.25 -9.95
CA GLN A 126 2.06 2.26 -10.01
C GLN A 126 1.56 0.83 -10.20
N TRP A 127 0.29 0.60 -9.90
CA TRP A 127 -0.33 -0.67 -10.25
C TRP A 127 -0.31 -0.90 -11.76
N SER A 128 -0.10 -2.15 -12.16
CA SER A 128 -0.36 -2.55 -13.53
C SER A 128 -1.88 -2.52 -13.79
N PRO A 129 -2.34 -2.30 -15.03
CA PRO A 129 -3.78 -2.28 -15.33
C PRO A 129 -4.50 -3.57 -14.91
N LEU A 130 -3.83 -4.72 -15.05
CA LEU A 130 -4.37 -6.00 -14.60
C LEU A 130 -4.50 -6.05 -13.08
N PHE A 131 -3.49 -5.55 -12.36
CA PHE A 131 -3.52 -5.51 -10.91
C PHE A 131 -4.57 -4.54 -10.38
N GLU A 132 -4.73 -3.35 -10.98
CA GLU A 132 -5.78 -2.40 -10.61
C GLU A 132 -7.18 -3.05 -10.71
N TYR A 133 -7.41 -3.85 -11.75
CA TYR A 133 -8.66 -4.58 -11.95
C TYR A 133 -8.85 -5.76 -10.99
N SER A 134 -7.81 -6.58 -10.77
CA SER A 134 -7.91 -7.79 -9.96
C SER A 134 -7.83 -7.52 -8.45
N ALA A 135 -6.96 -6.60 -8.04
CA ALA A 135 -6.68 -6.33 -6.64
C ALA A 135 -7.81 -5.58 -5.95
N TRP A 136 -8.58 -4.76 -6.66
CA TRP A 136 -9.80 -4.17 -6.09
C TRP A 136 -10.80 -5.24 -5.60
N ASN A 137 -10.76 -6.43 -6.21
CA ASN A 137 -11.61 -7.57 -5.84
C ASN A 137 -10.92 -8.52 -4.84
N ALA A 138 -9.60 -8.71 -4.95
CA ALA A 138 -8.84 -9.62 -4.06
C ALA A 138 -8.38 -8.97 -2.73
N MET A 139 -8.17 -7.65 -2.69
CA MET A 139 -7.64 -6.96 -1.49
C MET A 139 -8.72 -6.65 -0.44
N LYS A 140 -10.01 -6.65 -0.81
CA LYS A 140 -11.11 -6.56 0.17
C LYS A 140 -11.21 -7.79 1.07
N THR A 141 -10.60 -8.90 0.65
CA THR A 141 -10.62 -10.20 1.32
C THR A 141 -9.39 -10.48 2.20
N GLU A 142 -8.39 -9.59 2.22
CA GLU A 142 -7.03 -9.93 2.70
C GLU A 142 -6.89 -10.14 4.22
N GLY A 143 -7.86 -9.72 5.03
CA GLY A 143 -7.94 -10.14 6.45
C GLY A 143 -8.83 -11.36 6.64
N HIS A 144 -8.55 -12.50 5.97
CA HIS A 144 -9.38 -13.73 6.03
C HIS A 144 -10.90 -13.44 6.13
N GLY A 145 -11.38 -12.47 5.33
CA GLY A 145 -12.70 -11.89 5.49
C GLY A 145 -13.55 -12.15 4.27
N TYR A 146 -14.44 -13.13 4.34
CA TYR A 146 -15.47 -13.46 3.32
C TYR A 146 -15.00 -14.07 1.99
N GLY A 147 -13.94 -14.87 2.05
CA GLY A 147 -13.68 -15.93 1.09
C GLY A 147 -12.79 -16.93 1.80
N ALA A 148 -13.38 -18.02 2.31
CA ALA A 148 -12.61 -19.14 2.80
C ALA A 148 -11.77 -19.68 1.63
N TYR A 149 -10.56 -19.15 1.46
CA TYR A 149 -9.47 -19.93 0.92
C TYR A 149 -9.24 -21.01 1.97
N TYR A 150 -9.99 -22.11 1.83
CA TYR A 150 -9.51 -23.37 2.34
C TYR A 150 -8.14 -23.53 1.70
N TYR A 151 -7.08 -23.32 2.48
CA TYR A 151 -5.88 -24.09 2.24
C TYR A 151 -6.33 -25.54 2.39
N THR A 152 -6.73 -26.17 1.29
CA THR A 152 -6.73 -27.61 1.23
C THR A 152 -5.26 -28.00 1.30
N ALA A 153 -4.76 -28.21 2.52
CA ALA A 153 -3.46 -28.81 2.79
C ALA A 153 -3.40 -30.28 2.32
N CYS A 154 -4.49 -30.77 1.72
CA CYS A 154 -4.53 -32.05 1.02
C CYS A 154 -4.29 -31.80 -0.47
N GLU A 155 -3.27 -32.46 -1.03
CA GLU A 155 -3.22 -32.71 -2.48
C GLU A 155 -4.57 -33.28 -2.91
N LEU A 156 -5.20 -32.67 -3.91
CA LEU A 156 -6.34 -33.31 -4.57
C LEU A 156 -5.83 -34.60 -5.21
N GLU A 157 -6.50 -35.71 -4.95
CA GLU A 157 -6.20 -36.99 -5.59
C GLU A 157 -6.21 -36.80 -7.13
N GLY A 158 -5.03 -36.88 -7.75
CA GLY A 158 -4.82 -36.63 -9.18
C GLY A 158 -4.15 -35.30 -9.57
N SER A 159 -3.75 -34.46 -8.61
CA SER A 159 -2.86 -33.33 -8.87
C SER A 159 -1.46 -33.82 -9.27
N LEU A 160 -0.89 -33.28 -10.34
CA LEU A 160 0.48 -33.60 -10.75
C LEU A 160 1.49 -32.94 -9.78
N SER A 161 2.29 -33.78 -9.13
CA SER A 161 3.49 -33.39 -8.37
C SER A 161 4.61 -32.89 -9.26
#